data_AF-A0A842WXQ9-F1
#
_entry.id   AF-A0A842WXQ9-F1
#
_cell.length_a   1.000
_cell.length_b   1.000
_cell.length_c   1.000
_cell.angle_alpha   90.00
_cell.angle_beta   90.00
_cell.angle_gamma   90.00
#
_symmetry.space_group_name_H-M   'P 1'
#
loop_
_entity.id
_entity.type
_entity.pdbx_description
1 polymer ?
#
loop_
_entity_poly.entity_id
_entity_poly.type
_entity_poly.pdbx_seq_one_letter_code
_entity_poly.pdbx_strand_id
1 'polypeptide(L)'
;MQATVSSINVFVGIIGFIFGIIIGYVIGSKKKFRLLNRLIYLFVFTMFAGVMAYILTYIFVSLGPYDLIIALLSAFGGSFFGVVINWAPTEKNTPNRRVIFDLEEDDELFEQQIRKLLDADT
;
A
#
# COMPACT_ATOMS: atom_id res chain seq x y z
N MET A 1 19.36 -35.26 9.39
CA MET A 1 20.05 -33.96 9.19
C MET A 1 19.61 -33.04 10.31
N GLN A 2 20.48 -32.73 11.28
CA GLN A 2 20.20 -31.70 12.27
C GLN A 2 20.38 -30.34 11.58
N ALA A 3 19.31 -29.55 11.52
CA ALA A 3 19.38 -28.15 11.11
C ALA A 3 20.03 -27.35 12.24
N THR A 4 21.35 -27.36 12.32
CA THR A 4 22.09 -26.42 13.15
C THR A 4 21.88 -25.04 12.56
N VAL A 5 21.18 -24.17 13.30
CA VAL A 5 21.01 -22.76 12.95
C VAL A 5 22.39 -22.12 12.99
N SER A 6 23.00 -21.95 11.81
CA SER A 6 24.26 -21.23 11.68
C SER A 6 24.00 -19.73 11.86
N SER A 7 24.96 -19.01 12.46
CA SER A 7 24.90 -17.55 12.60
C SER A 7 24.72 -16.84 11.24
N ILE A 8 25.19 -17.47 10.16
CA ILE A 8 25.02 -17.00 8.78
C ILE A 8 23.53 -16.99 8.40
N ASN A 9 22.79 -18.05 8.74
CA ASN A 9 21.36 -18.18 8.42
C ASN A 9 20.54 -17.09 9.15
N VAL A 10 20.91 -16.79 10.39
CA VAL A 10 20.28 -15.72 11.17
C VAL A 10 20.56 -14.37 10.52
N PHE A 11 21.81 -14.12 10.09
CA PHE A 11 22.18 -12.88 9.43
C PHE A 11 21.44 -12.67 8.09
N VAL A 12 21.39 -13.69 7.25
CA VAL A 12 20.62 -13.70 5.99
C VAL A 12 19.14 -13.42 6.27
N GLY A 13 18.59 -14.09 7.28
CA GLY A 13 17.20 -13.89 7.70
C GLY A 13 16.92 -12.46 8.16
N ILE A 14 17.80 -11.85 8.96
CA ILE A 14 17.66 -10.46 9.42
C ILE A 14 17.65 -9.49 8.23
N ILE A 15 18.57 -9.64 7.28
CA ILE A 15 18.62 -8.79 6.10
C ILE A 15 17.32 -8.93 5.29
N GLY A 16 16.90 -10.17 5.01
CA GLY A 16 15.63 -10.44 4.33
C GLY A 16 14.45 -9.80 5.05
N PHE A 17 14.40 -9.92 6.37
CA PHE A 17 13.35 -9.33 7.20
C PHE A 17 13.30 -7.81 7.12
N ILE A 18 14.46 -7.13 7.16
CA ILE A 18 14.54 -5.66 7.02
C ILE A 18 14.01 -5.21 5.66
N PHE A 19 14.45 -5.85 4.56
CA PHE A 19 13.93 -5.55 3.22
C PHE A 19 12.43 -5.79 3.13
N GLY A 20 11.96 -6.89 3.74
CA GLY A 20 10.54 -7.19 3.88
C GLY A 20 9.78 -6.04 4.54
N ILE A 21 10.23 -5.58 5.71
CA ILE A 21 9.58 -4.47 6.44
C ILE A 21 9.48 -3.22 5.58
N ILE A 22 10.56 -2.84 4.89
CA ILE A 22 10.57 -1.65 4.03
C ILE A 22 9.49 -1.75 2.95
N ILE A 23 9.40 -2.90 2.28
CA ILE A 23 8.37 -3.14 1.26
C ILE A 23 6.97 -3.13 1.87
N GLY A 24 6.80 -3.80 3.01
CA GLY A 24 5.51 -3.84 3.69
C GLY A 24 5.04 -2.46 4.12
N TYR A 25 5.95 -1.63 4.62
CA TYR A 25 5.69 -0.22 4.94
C TYR A 25 5.25 0.56 3.70
N VAL A 26 6.02 0.47 2.60
CA VAL A 26 5.73 1.22 1.36
C VAL A 26 4.40 0.81 0.75
N ILE A 27 4.06 -0.48 0.72
CA ILE A 27 2.83 -0.97 0.12
C ILE A 27 1.63 -0.75 1.05
N GLY A 28 1.78 -1.03 2.35
CA GLY A 28 0.73 -0.88 3.35
C GLY A 28 0.24 0.56 3.48
N SER A 29 1.16 1.53 3.37
CA SER A 29 0.84 2.96 3.51
C SER A 29 0.10 3.59 2.31
N LYS A 30 0.03 2.91 1.16
CA LYS A 30 -0.53 3.49 -0.09
C LYS A 30 -2.06 3.39 -0.16
N LYS A 31 -2.75 4.43 0.27
CA LYS A 31 -4.23 4.56 0.24
C LYS A 31 -4.87 4.38 -1.15
N LYS A 32 -4.17 4.77 -2.23
CA LYS A 32 -4.69 4.72 -3.61
C LYS A 32 -4.77 3.30 -4.20
N PHE A 33 -4.08 2.33 -3.62
CA PHE A 33 -4.05 0.98 -4.17
C PHE A 33 -5.26 0.17 -3.71
N ARG A 34 -6.01 -0.39 -4.67
CA ARG A 34 -7.02 -1.42 -4.39
C ARG A 34 -6.39 -2.62 -3.70
N LEU A 35 -7.17 -3.32 -2.87
CA LEU A 35 -6.70 -4.47 -2.08
C LEU A 35 -5.98 -5.53 -2.95
N LEU A 36 -6.57 -5.89 -4.10
CA LEU A 36 -5.98 -6.87 -5.01
C LEU A 36 -4.61 -6.43 -5.54
N ASN A 37 -4.48 -5.15 -5.93
CA ASN A 37 -3.21 -4.61 -6.40
C ASN A 37 -2.16 -4.61 -5.28
N ARG A 38 -2.56 -4.31 -4.04
CA ARG A 38 -1.64 -4.39 -2.89
C ARG A 38 -1.10 -5.80 -2.68
N LEU A 39 -1.96 -6.83 -2.79
CA LEU A 39 -1.54 -8.22 -2.63
C LEU A 39 -0.58 -8.66 -3.74
N ILE A 40 -0.87 -8.29 -4.99
CA ILE A 40 0.01 -8.61 -6.14
C ILE A 40 1.37 -7.92 -5.96
N TYR A 41 1.37 -6.62 -5.67
CA TYR A 41 2.61 -5.88 -5.43
C TYR A 41 3.38 -6.45 -4.24
N LEU A 42 2.70 -6.77 -3.16
CA LEU A 42 3.35 -7.35 -1.99
C LEU A 42 4.04 -8.66 -2.34
N PHE A 43 3.35 -9.58 -3.01
CA PHE A 43 3.95 -10.85 -3.42
C PHE A 43 5.18 -10.65 -4.33
N VAL A 44 5.05 -9.82 -5.37
CA VAL A 44 6.12 -9.57 -6.34
C VAL A 44 7.32 -8.89 -5.66
N PHE A 45 7.11 -7.78 -4.97
CA PHE A 45 8.20 -7.03 -4.35
C PHE A 45 8.86 -7.83 -3.23
N THR A 46 8.11 -8.59 -2.44
CA THR A 46 8.68 -9.44 -1.39
C THR A 46 9.57 -10.55 -1.97
N MET A 47 9.17 -11.16 -3.09
CA MET A 47 10.05 -12.11 -3.81
C MET A 47 11.36 -11.43 -4.25
N PHE A 48 11.26 -10.23 -4.85
CA PHE A 48 12.44 -9.46 -5.22
C PHE A 48 13.31 -9.09 -4.01
N ALA A 49 12.72 -8.75 -2.87
CA ALA A 49 13.47 -8.46 -1.65
C ALA A 49 14.23 -9.67 -1.11
N GLY A 50 13.61 -10.84 -1.06
CA GLY A 50 14.29 -12.05 -0.60
C GLY A 50 15.46 -12.42 -1.51
N VAL A 51 15.27 -12.31 -2.83
CA VAL A 51 16.35 -12.53 -3.81
C VAL A 51 17.45 -11.47 -3.66
N MET A 52 17.09 -10.19 -3.49
CA MET A 52 18.06 -9.11 -3.31
C MET A 52 18.86 -9.29 -2.01
N ALA A 53 18.19 -9.65 -0.91
CA ALA A 53 18.83 -9.96 0.37
C ALA A 53 19.81 -11.13 0.26
N TYR A 54 19.43 -12.19 -0.46
CA TYR A 54 20.30 -13.31 -0.75
C TYR A 54 21.53 -12.88 -1.57
N ILE A 55 21.34 -12.17 -2.68
CA ILE A 55 22.45 -11.70 -3.54
C ILE A 55 23.40 -10.79 -2.75
N LEU A 56 22.87 -9.83 -2.00
CA LEU A 56 23.68 -8.92 -1.19
C LEU A 56 24.53 -9.68 -0.18
N THR A 57 23.96 -10.70 0.46
CA THR A 57 24.71 -11.49 1.46
C THR A 57 25.70 -12.45 0.78
N TYR A 58 25.36 -12.97 -0.39
CA TYR A 58 26.22 -13.86 -1.19
C TYR A 58 27.54 -13.18 -1.61
N ILE A 59 27.55 -11.85 -1.78
CA ILE A 59 28.75 -11.07 -2.10
C ILE A 59 29.81 -11.18 -0.97
N PHE A 60 29.37 -11.34 0.28
CA PHE A 60 30.26 -11.36 1.44
C PHE A 60 30.51 -12.77 1.99
N VAL A 61 29.56 -13.68 1.80
CA VAL A 61 29.60 -15.03 2.40
C VAL A 61 29.08 -16.05 1.39
N SER A 62 29.71 -17.23 1.32
CA SER A 62 29.20 -18.33 0.50
C SER A 62 27.88 -18.84 1.08
N LEU A 63 26.81 -18.79 0.28
CA LEU A 63 25.48 -19.25 0.67
C LEU A 63 25.06 -20.47 -0.15
N GLY A 64 24.28 -21.33 0.50
CA GLY A 64 23.65 -22.48 -0.13
C GLY A 64 22.20 -22.18 -0.58
N PRO A 65 21.58 -23.12 -1.30
CA PRO A 65 20.20 -22.98 -1.77
C PRO A 65 19.17 -22.88 -0.63
N TYR A 66 19.47 -23.43 0.54
CA TYR A 66 18.60 -23.31 1.72
C TYR A 66 18.57 -21.89 2.30
N ASP A 67 19.65 -21.12 2.15
CA ASP A 67 19.71 -19.74 2.63
C ASP A 67 18.83 -18.81 1.80
N LEU A 68 18.61 -19.13 0.52
CA LEU A 68 17.63 -18.44 -0.32
C LEU A 68 16.22 -18.62 0.22
N ILE A 69 15.86 -19.84 0.65
CA ILE A 69 14.55 -20.13 1.24
C ILE A 69 14.39 -19.33 2.53
N ILE A 70 15.42 -19.28 3.37
CA ILE A 70 15.43 -18.47 4.60
C ILE A 70 15.24 -16.98 4.27
N ALA A 71 16.01 -16.44 3.32
CA ALA A 71 15.90 -15.04 2.90
C ALA A 71 14.48 -14.69 2.41
N LEU A 72 13.88 -15.58 1.60
CA LEU A 72 12.51 -15.42 1.11
C LEU A 72 11.50 -15.45 2.26
N LEU A 73 11.54 -16.47 3.12
CA LEU A 73 10.62 -16.59 4.26
C LEU A 73 10.74 -15.39 5.21
N SER A 74 11.97 -14.94 5.49
CA SER A 74 12.21 -13.76 6.31
C SER A 74 11.69 -12.48 5.64
N ALA A 75 11.88 -12.31 4.34
CA ALA A 75 11.29 -11.20 3.59
C ALA A 75 9.76 -11.23 3.63
N PHE A 76 9.14 -12.41 3.52
CA PHE A 76 7.69 -12.58 3.70
C PHE A 76 7.25 -12.17 5.11
N GLY A 77 7.91 -12.67 6.15
CA GLY A 77 7.63 -12.29 7.53
C GLY A 77 7.76 -10.78 7.77
N GLY A 78 8.83 -10.17 7.27
CA GLY A 78 9.06 -8.72 7.37
C GLY A 78 8.01 -7.91 6.62
N SER A 79 7.66 -8.33 5.41
CA SER A 79 6.64 -7.65 4.60
C SER A 79 5.26 -7.72 5.23
N PHE A 80 4.89 -8.87 5.78
CA PHE A 80 3.63 -9.05 6.48
C PHE A 80 3.58 -8.15 7.73
N PHE A 81 4.64 -8.16 8.54
CA PHE A 81 4.76 -7.30 9.70
C PHE A 81 4.67 -5.81 9.34
N GLY A 82 5.42 -5.37 8.32
CA GLY A 82 5.42 -3.99 7.84
C GLY A 82 4.04 -3.55 7.34
N VAL A 83 3.33 -4.42 6.63
CA VAL A 83 1.97 -4.16 6.14
C VAL A 83 0.95 -4.06 7.27
N VAL A 84 0.96 -5.00 8.21
CA VAL A 84 -0.01 -5.02 9.32
C VAL A 84 0.10 -3.75 10.16
N ILE A 85 1.31 -3.29 10.45
CA ILE A 85 1.55 -2.08 11.25
C ILE A 85 1.17 -0.81 10.51
N ASN A 86 1.35 -0.77 9.18
CA ASN A 86 1.18 0.45 8.38
C ASN A 86 -0.04 0.41 7.48
N TRP A 87 -1.04 -0.42 7.79
CA TRP A 87 -2.19 -0.63 6.93
C TRP A 87 -3.05 0.64 6.80
N ALA A 88 -2.93 1.34 5.68
CA ALA A 88 -3.78 2.48 5.39
C ALA A 88 -5.07 2.00 4.71
N PRO A 89 -6.28 2.42 5.14
CA PRO A 89 -7.52 2.06 4.46
C PRO A 89 -7.52 2.58 3.02
N THR A 90 -8.12 1.79 2.11
CA THR A 90 -8.23 2.19 0.70
C THR A 90 -9.17 3.37 0.56
N GLU A 91 -8.74 4.42 -0.13
CA GLU A 91 -9.62 5.55 -0.47
C GLU A 91 -10.77 5.05 -1.33
N LYS A 92 -11.99 5.21 -0.84
CA LYS A 92 -13.19 4.98 -1.64
C LYS A 92 -13.22 6.13 -2.65
N ASN A 93 -13.14 5.84 -3.94
CA ASN A 93 -13.40 6.84 -4.98
C ASN A 93 -14.86 7.31 -4.77
N THR A 94 -15.05 8.40 -4.04
CA THR A 94 -16.32 9.11 -4.03
C THR A 94 -16.56 9.54 -5.48
N PRO A 95 -17.65 9.10 -6.12
CA PRO A 95 -17.98 9.63 -7.43
C PRO A 95 -18.06 11.14 -7.26
N ASN A 96 -17.31 11.84 -8.09
CA ASN A 96 -17.25 13.30 -8.10
C ASN A 96 -18.66 13.78 -8.47
N ARG A 97 -19.53 13.93 -7.47
CA ARG A 97 -20.91 14.41 -7.63
C ARG A 97 -20.75 15.90 -7.92
N ARG A 98 -20.42 16.19 -9.17
CA ARG A 98 -20.38 17.54 -9.72
C ARG A 98 -21.84 17.99 -9.67
N VAL A 99 -22.19 18.75 -8.65
CA VAL A 99 -23.48 19.45 -8.60
C VAL A 99 -23.38 20.47 -9.73
N ILE A 100 -23.95 20.10 -10.87
CA ILE A 100 -24.23 21.07 -11.93
C ILE A 100 -25.44 21.81 -11.39
N PHE A 101 -25.23 23.05 -10.93
CA PHE A 101 -26.34 23.95 -10.69
C PHE A 101 -26.86 24.32 -12.07
N ASP A 102 -28.07 23.87 -12.40
CA ASP A 102 -28.79 24.35 -13.57
C ASP A 102 -29.23 25.77 -13.27
N LEU A 103 -28.41 26.74 -13.67
CA LEU A 103 -28.69 28.17 -13.46
C LEU A 103 -29.93 28.62 -14.26
N GLU A 104 -30.35 27.87 -15.28
CA GLU A 104 -31.50 28.22 -16.11
C GLU A 104 -32.86 28.02 -15.40
N GLU A 105 -33.00 27.04 -14.51
CA GLU A 105 -34.26 26.82 -13.77
C GLU A 105 -34.37 27.66 -12.48
N ASP A 106 -33.23 28.03 -11.87
CA ASP A 106 -33.20 28.82 -10.62
C ASP A 106 -33.38 30.33 -10.86
N ASP A 107 -33.00 30.86 -12.03
CA ASP A 107 -33.12 32.29 -12.35
C ASP A 107 -34.59 32.74 -12.50
N GLU A 108 -35.46 31.92 -13.11
CA GLU A 108 -36.89 32.24 -13.23
C GLU A 108 -37.61 32.23 -11.87
N LEU A 109 -37.24 31.29 -10.98
CA LEU A 109 -37.79 31.20 -9.63
C LEU A 109 -37.29 32.34 -8.74
N PHE A 110 -36.06 32.79 -8.94
CA PHE A 110 -35.49 33.96 -8.26
C PHE A 110 -36.18 35.26 -8.70
N GLU A 111 -36.39 35.46 -10.00
CA GLU A 111 -37.12 36.63 -10.52
C GLU A 111 -38.58 36.68 -10.05
N GLN A 112 -39.27 35.55 -9.98
CA GLN A 112 -40.64 35.48 -9.44
C GLN A 112 -40.70 35.84 -7.95
N GLN A 113 -39.69 35.46 -7.16
CA GLN A 113 -39.61 35.81 -5.74
C GLN A 113 -39.34 37.29 -5.52
N ILE A 114 -38.48 37.91 -6.35
CA ILE A 114 -38.22 39.36 -6.30
C ILE A 114 -39.48 40.16 -6.68
N ARG A 115 -40.19 39.78 -7.75
CA ARG A 115 -41.43 40.49 -8.14
C ARG A 115 -42.51 40.43 -7.07
N LYS A 116 -42.69 39.28 -6.41
CA LYS A 116 -43.65 39.15 -5.30
C LYS A 116 -43.30 40.03 -4.10
N LEU A 117 -42.01 40.27 -3.84
CA LEU A 117 -41.57 41.15 -2.77
C LEU A 117 -41.69 42.63 -3.14
N LEU A 118 -41.49 42.99 -4.41
CA LEU A 118 -41.65 44.37 -4.89
C LEU A 118 -43.12 44.81 -4.97
N ASP A 119 -44.03 43.91 -5.39
CA ASP A 119 -45.47 44.20 -5.47
C ASP A 119 -46.18 44.18 -4.10
N ALA A 120 -45.53 43.63 -3.06
CA ALA A 120 -46.06 43.58 -1.70
C ALA A 120 -45.81 44.86 -0.88
N ASP A 121 -45.04 45.81 -1.43
CA ASP A 121 -44.63 47.06 -0.76
C ASP A 121 -45.30 48.32 -1.37
N THR A 122 -46.40 48.13 -2.12
CA THR A 122 -47.34 49.18 -2.57
C THR A 122 -48.75 48.92 -2.08
#